data_AF-A0A397HCG9-F1
#
_entry.id   AF-A0A397HCG9-F1
#
_cell.length_a   1.000
_cell.length_b   1.000
_cell.length_c   1.000
_cell.angle_alpha   90.00
_cell.angle_beta   90.00
_cell.angle_gamma   90.00
#
_symmetry.space_group_name_H-M   'P 1'
#
loop_
_entity.id
_entity.type
_entity.pdbx_description
1 polymer ?
#
loop_
_entity_poly.entity_id
_entity_poly.type
_entity_poly.pdbx_seq_one_letter_code
_entity_poly.pdbx_strand_id
1 'polypeptide(L)'
;MSSTSSFLNSSPRVGETISKWGYSFKWTDSHLAQETIKPLRQEYDTLGAAALERIQAVRAALLEESKAKGTSPPPNDLYILLRDHHSEDETLSQFWNELHTVPDWVDWEQLERGQRFFYRYAIANIVGFALQGFMAENSAASGVVEVLVRTVAHPGHLAAIQPGGDGHIATIRVRLLHSAVRQRILKLCERKPEYYDVSQHGVPVNTLDSIHSISTFSCNPMWLQLPKFGVRPSQQEIDDYIALFRYLGYLLGTPPASFETSEKAKLTMESCYLHELRITETSRVVAYNFVHRWINGDELCDELGLGRPGVWHYLAFTGHCVLVVFMAWMQRLVPGLDGFVINLFRSILYRGIVQRKSRTSFPFQYVPQEGKKTGREAYQAGIKVQNDRKMSHVSIGLFEFICLSVVLVFGSITVGEQYQTILEAV
;
A
#
# COMPACT_ATOMS: atom_id res chain seq x y z
N MET A 1 6.42 10.56 36.95
CA MET A 1 7.80 10.06 37.07
C MET A 1 8.23 9.58 35.71
N SER A 2 9.27 10.22 35.18
CA SER A 2 9.91 9.94 33.90
C SER A 2 10.46 8.51 33.91
N SER A 3 9.93 7.63 33.08
CA SER A 3 10.64 6.42 32.65
C SER A 3 11.20 6.69 31.26
N THR A 4 12.39 7.28 31.28
CA THR A 4 13.33 7.38 30.17
C THR A 4 13.50 6.03 29.50
N SER A 5 12.91 5.89 28.30
CA SER A 5 13.32 4.89 27.31
C SER A 5 14.78 5.14 26.95
N SER A 6 15.66 4.39 27.60
CA SER A 6 17.10 4.35 27.34
C SER A 6 17.44 2.98 26.76
N PHE A 7 16.82 2.61 25.65
CA PHE A 7 17.42 1.61 24.77
C PHE A 7 18.48 2.33 23.95
N LEU A 8 19.71 2.27 24.43
CA LEU A 8 20.91 2.72 23.74
C LEU A 8 20.93 2.17 22.31
N ASN A 9 20.96 3.09 21.35
CA ASN A 9 21.25 2.89 19.93
C ASN A 9 22.64 2.25 19.77
N SER A 10 22.76 0.94 19.88
CA SER A 10 23.87 0.23 19.26
C SER A 10 23.40 -0.34 17.93
N SER A 11 24.00 0.09 16.83
CA SER A 11 23.78 -0.52 15.53
C SER A 11 24.00 -2.04 15.63
N PRO A 12 23.14 -2.86 15.01
CA PRO A 12 23.29 -4.31 15.05
C PRO A 12 24.69 -4.77 14.62
N ARG A 13 25.20 -5.82 15.27
CA ARG A 13 26.47 -6.42 14.85
C ARG A 13 26.24 -7.35 13.67
N VAL A 14 27.19 -7.40 12.74
CA VAL A 14 27.15 -8.38 11.64
C VAL A 14 27.09 -9.80 12.22
N GLY A 15 26.13 -10.59 11.77
CA GLY A 15 25.85 -11.93 12.26
C GLY A 15 24.87 -11.99 13.44
N GLU A 16 24.47 -10.86 14.02
CA GLU A 16 23.44 -10.79 15.06
C GLU A 16 22.07 -11.20 14.50
N THR A 17 21.36 -12.06 15.22
CA THR A 17 19.97 -12.39 14.90
C THR A 17 19.07 -11.33 15.51
N ILE A 18 18.43 -10.54 14.65
CA ILE A 18 17.43 -9.56 15.04
C ILE A 18 16.07 -10.27 15.04
N SER A 19 15.29 -10.06 16.11
CA SER A 19 13.91 -10.53 16.20
C SER A 19 13.05 -9.41 16.73
N LYS A 20 12.11 -8.95 15.91
CA LYS A 20 11.21 -7.84 16.24
C LYS A 20 9.86 -8.11 15.57
N TRP A 21 8.74 -7.83 16.23
CA TRP A 21 7.40 -7.86 15.61
C TRP A 21 7.03 -9.22 14.96
N GLY A 22 7.53 -10.32 15.52
CA GLY A 22 7.29 -11.67 15.00
C GLY A 22 7.98 -11.96 13.66
N TYR A 23 9.03 -11.21 13.31
CA TYR A 23 9.93 -11.50 12.20
C TYR A 23 11.38 -11.54 12.69
N SER A 24 12.14 -12.51 12.21
CA SER A 24 13.55 -12.69 12.61
C SER A 24 14.44 -12.86 11.39
N PHE A 25 15.61 -12.23 11.42
CA PHE A 25 16.60 -12.27 10.35
C PHE A 25 18.01 -12.07 10.90
N LYS A 26 19.03 -12.39 10.10
CA LYS A 26 20.43 -12.14 10.47
C LYS A 26 20.89 -10.82 9.85
N TRP A 27 21.40 -9.92 10.69
CA TRP A 27 21.99 -8.68 10.22
C TRP A 27 23.31 -8.95 9.48
N THR A 28 23.50 -8.27 8.35
CA THR A 28 24.71 -8.36 7.50
C THR A 28 25.25 -6.98 7.20
N ASP A 29 26.48 -6.92 6.70
CA ASP A 29 27.12 -5.70 6.19
C ASP A 29 26.40 -5.08 4.98
N SER A 30 25.57 -5.87 4.30
CA SER A 30 24.76 -5.43 3.15
C SER A 30 23.43 -4.78 3.55
N HIS A 31 23.05 -4.85 4.83
CA HIS A 31 21.90 -4.11 5.33
C HIS A 31 22.20 -2.61 5.44
N LEU A 32 21.16 -1.79 5.28
CA LEU A 32 21.29 -0.34 5.34
C LEU A 32 21.27 0.11 6.80
N ALA A 33 22.41 0.62 7.27
CA ALA A 33 22.53 1.21 8.59
C ALA A 33 21.62 2.45 8.75
N GLN A 34 21.26 2.77 9.99
CA GLN A 34 20.40 3.92 10.30
C GLN A 34 21.00 5.24 9.77
N GLU A 35 22.32 5.38 9.84
CA GLU A 35 23.06 6.54 9.37
C GLU A 35 22.97 6.72 7.85
N THR A 36 22.78 5.62 7.11
CA THR A 36 22.60 5.63 5.65
C THR A 36 21.19 6.03 5.25
N ILE A 37 20.17 5.55 5.96
CA ILE A 37 18.77 5.80 5.60
C ILE A 37 18.22 7.12 6.15
N LYS A 38 18.71 7.57 7.31
CA LYS A 38 18.20 8.80 7.97
C LYS A 38 18.32 10.07 7.10
N PRO A 39 19.41 10.30 6.36
CA PRO A 39 19.53 11.45 5.46
C PRO A 39 18.45 11.48 4.36
N LEU A 40 17.97 10.31 3.90
CA LEU A 40 16.94 10.19 2.87
C LEU A 40 15.60 10.83 3.29
N ARG A 41 15.41 11.15 4.57
CA ARG A 41 14.26 11.92 5.08
C ARG A 41 14.25 13.38 4.61
N GLN A 42 15.40 13.91 4.18
CA GLN A 42 15.53 15.28 3.67
C GLN A 42 15.47 15.33 2.15
N GLU A 43 15.56 14.17 1.50
CA GLU A 43 15.46 14.04 0.05
C GLU A 43 14.01 13.81 -0.37
N TYR A 44 13.67 14.27 -1.57
CA TYR A 44 12.35 14.08 -2.17
C TYR A 44 12.44 14.20 -3.69
N ASP A 45 11.35 13.84 -4.37
CA ASP A 45 11.19 14.01 -5.82
C ASP A 45 11.16 15.49 -6.21
N THR A 46 12.34 16.06 -6.49
CA THR A 46 12.52 17.47 -6.86
C THR A 46 11.97 17.77 -8.24
N LEU A 47 12.11 16.83 -9.20
CA LEU A 47 11.56 16.98 -10.55
C LEU A 47 10.03 17.00 -10.51
N GLY A 48 9.40 16.06 -9.79
CA GLY A 48 7.95 16.06 -9.61
C GLY A 48 7.43 17.27 -8.83
N ALA A 49 8.21 17.82 -7.91
CA ALA A 49 7.85 19.06 -7.20
C ALA A 49 7.91 20.28 -8.15
N ALA A 50 8.97 20.41 -8.93
CA ALA A 50 9.12 21.49 -9.91
C ALA A 50 8.04 21.40 -11.01
N ALA A 51 7.76 20.20 -11.52
CA ALA A 51 6.71 19.97 -12.50
C ALA A 51 5.33 20.39 -11.98
N LEU A 52 5.01 20.09 -10.71
CA LEU A 52 3.76 20.53 -10.09
C LEU A 52 3.62 22.07 -10.11
N GLU A 53 4.68 22.80 -9.75
CA GLU A 53 4.65 24.27 -9.74
C GLU A 53 4.42 24.84 -11.14
N ARG A 54 5.07 24.25 -12.16
CA ARG A 54 4.86 24.63 -13.56
C ARG A 54 3.43 24.33 -14.02
N ILE A 55 2.87 23.16 -13.70
CA ILE A 55 1.47 22.82 -14.01
C ILE A 55 0.49 23.81 -13.33
N GLN A 56 0.76 24.18 -12.08
CA GLN A 56 -0.06 25.17 -11.36
C GLN A 56 -0.01 26.55 -12.03
N ALA A 57 1.17 26.97 -12.51
CA ALA A 57 1.35 28.22 -13.24
C ALA A 57 0.61 28.22 -14.60
N VAL A 58 0.72 27.13 -15.37
CA VAL A 58 -0.04 26.94 -16.63
C VAL A 58 -1.54 27.06 -16.36
N ARG A 59 -2.05 26.35 -15.35
CA ARG A 59 -3.47 26.41 -14.99
C ARG A 59 -3.91 27.83 -14.59
N ALA A 60 -3.07 28.56 -13.86
CA ALA A 60 -3.36 29.94 -13.46
C ALA A 60 -3.47 30.87 -14.69
N ALA A 61 -2.53 30.76 -15.63
CA ALA A 61 -2.57 31.54 -16.87
C ALA A 61 -3.83 31.24 -17.71
N LEU A 62 -4.15 29.95 -17.91
CA LEU A 62 -5.37 29.53 -18.63
C LEU A 62 -6.65 30.00 -17.94
N LEU A 63 -6.67 30.06 -16.61
CA LEU A 63 -7.82 30.53 -15.85
C LEU A 63 -8.05 32.03 -16.07
N GLU A 64 -7.00 32.85 -16.08
CA GLU A 64 -7.10 34.28 -16.35
C GLU A 64 -7.53 34.54 -17.80
N GLU A 65 -7.00 33.78 -18.76
CA GLU A 65 -7.44 33.84 -20.16
C GLU A 65 -8.92 33.46 -20.31
N SER A 66 -9.35 32.40 -19.64
CA SER A 66 -10.74 31.95 -19.65
C SER A 66 -11.70 33.00 -19.05
N LYS A 67 -11.29 33.69 -17.99
CA LYS A 67 -12.05 34.80 -17.40
C LYS A 67 -12.15 35.97 -18.37
N ALA A 68 -11.06 36.34 -19.04
CA ALA A 68 -11.03 37.43 -20.00
C ALA A 68 -11.90 37.15 -21.24
N LYS A 69 -11.94 35.90 -21.70
CA LYS A 69 -12.71 35.47 -22.88
C LYS A 69 -14.14 35.00 -22.57
N GLY A 70 -14.51 34.88 -21.29
CA GLY A 70 -15.83 34.37 -20.87
C GLY A 70 -16.06 32.88 -21.18
N THR A 71 -15.00 32.08 -21.30
CA THR A 71 -15.08 30.64 -21.62
C THR A 71 -15.14 29.77 -20.36
N SER A 72 -15.32 28.46 -20.54
CA SER A 72 -15.26 27.49 -19.45
C SER A 72 -13.85 27.38 -18.84
N PRO A 73 -13.74 27.20 -17.51
CA PRO A 73 -12.46 27.15 -16.81
C PRO A 73 -11.62 25.94 -17.25
N PRO A 74 -10.28 26.03 -17.14
CA PRO A 74 -9.38 24.93 -17.48
C PRO A 74 -9.58 23.70 -16.58
N PRO A 75 -9.14 22.51 -17.03
CA PRO A 75 -9.27 21.28 -16.26
C PRO A 75 -8.52 21.34 -14.92
N ASN A 76 -9.04 20.62 -13.92
CA ASN A 76 -8.38 20.44 -12.61
C ASN A 76 -7.43 19.23 -12.59
N ASP A 77 -7.49 18.36 -13.60
CA ASP A 77 -6.64 17.18 -13.68
C ASP A 77 -5.23 17.58 -14.11
N LEU A 78 -4.28 17.45 -13.18
CA LEU A 78 -2.88 17.81 -13.39
C LEU A 78 -2.24 16.99 -14.52
N TYR A 79 -2.69 15.76 -14.75
CA TYR A 79 -2.19 14.95 -15.87
C TYR A 79 -2.63 15.51 -17.22
N ILE A 80 -3.87 15.99 -17.35
CA ILE A 80 -4.36 16.58 -18.61
C ILE A 80 -3.54 17.82 -18.95
N LEU A 81 -3.31 18.69 -17.96
CA LEU A 81 -2.48 19.88 -18.13
C LEU A 81 -1.03 19.53 -18.50
N LEU A 82 -0.44 18.54 -17.84
CA LEU A 82 0.90 18.05 -18.20
C LEU A 82 0.92 17.52 -19.64
N ARG A 83 -0.01 16.62 -20.00
CA ARG A 83 -0.08 16.03 -21.35
C ARG A 83 -0.18 17.10 -22.43
N ASP A 84 -1.03 18.10 -22.22
CA ASP A 84 -1.35 19.10 -23.24
C ASP A 84 -0.27 20.20 -23.35
N HIS A 85 0.49 20.46 -22.27
CA HIS A 85 1.44 21.59 -22.20
C HIS A 85 2.90 21.20 -21.92
N HIS A 86 3.25 19.92 -21.84
CA HIS A 86 4.62 19.52 -21.49
C HIS A 86 5.69 20.07 -22.43
N SER A 87 5.38 20.21 -23.72
CA SER A 87 6.31 20.73 -24.73
C SER A 87 6.57 22.25 -24.63
N GLU A 88 5.78 22.96 -23.82
CA GLU A 88 5.87 24.43 -23.70
C GLU A 88 6.83 24.88 -22.59
N ASP A 89 7.28 23.96 -21.73
CA ASP A 89 8.17 24.23 -20.61
C ASP A 89 9.23 23.12 -20.48
N GLU A 90 10.49 23.50 -20.29
CA GLU A 90 11.62 22.56 -20.22
C GLU A 90 11.51 21.58 -19.05
N THR A 91 11.04 22.03 -17.88
CA THR A 91 10.85 21.17 -16.71
C THR A 91 9.72 20.18 -16.95
N LEU A 92 8.62 20.62 -17.56
CA LEU A 92 7.51 19.72 -17.91
C LEU A 92 7.92 18.71 -18.98
N SER A 93 8.71 19.13 -19.97
CA SER A 93 9.29 18.24 -20.98
C SER A 93 10.20 17.20 -20.34
N GLN A 94 11.08 17.59 -19.42
CA GLN A 94 11.95 16.66 -18.70
C GLN A 94 11.14 15.64 -17.88
N PHE A 95 10.14 16.11 -17.12
CA PHE A 95 9.26 15.23 -16.33
C PHE A 95 8.47 14.27 -17.22
N TRP A 96 7.93 14.76 -18.34
CA TRP A 96 7.22 13.93 -19.31
C TRP A 96 8.12 12.85 -19.91
N ASN A 97 9.34 13.21 -20.29
CA ASN A 97 10.32 12.30 -20.87
C ASN A 97 10.73 11.21 -19.87
N GLU A 98 10.98 11.55 -18.60
CA GLU A 98 11.28 10.56 -17.56
C GLU A 98 10.12 9.57 -17.39
N LEU A 99 8.87 10.06 -17.39
CA LEU A 99 7.69 9.20 -17.24
C LEU A 99 7.44 8.29 -18.44
N HIS A 100 7.83 8.69 -19.66
CA HIS A 100 7.59 7.93 -20.88
C HIS A 100 8.79 7.11 -21.36
N THR A 101 9.97 7.31 -20.75
CA THR A 101 11.16 6.50 -21.03
C THR A 101 11.05 5.16 -20.32
N VAL A 102 11.21 4.08 -21.07
CA VAL A 102 11.28 2.72 -20.52
C VAL A 102 12.75 2.41 -20.21
N PRO A 103 13.15 2.19 -18.95
CA PRO A 103 14.53 1.84 -18.63
C PRO A 103 14.97 0.51 -19.24
N ASP A 104 16.25 0.39 -19.61
CA ASP A 104 16.82 -0.81 -20.27
C ASP A 104 16.69 -2.11 -19.47
N TRP A 105 16.53 -2.01 -18.15
CA TRP A 105 16.35 -3.16 -17.26
C TRP A 105 14.90 -3.67 -17.19
N VAL A 106 13.95 -3.03 -17.89
CA VAL A 106 12.55 -3.46 -17.91
C VAL A 106 12.36 -4.62 -18.88
N ASP A 107 12.01 -5.79 -18.32
CA ASP A 107 11.52 -6.95 -19.08
C ASP A 107 9.99 -7.03 -18.92
N TRP A 108 9.26 -6.79 -20.01
CA TRP A 108 7.80 -6.82 -19.99
C TRP A 108 7.23 -8.21 -19.67
N GLU A 109 7.87 -9.29 -20.12
CA GLU A 109 7.40 -10.64 -19.78
C GLU A 109 7.59 -10.91 -18.28
N GLN A 110 8.70 -10.42 -17.70
CA GLN A 110 8.93 -10.46 -16.26
C GLN A 110 7.85 -9.71 -15.47
N LEU A 111 7.53 -8.49 -15.89
CA LEU A 111 6.49 -7.67 -15.28
C LEU A 111 5.11 -8.33 -15.38
N GLU A 112 4.80 -9.00 -16.49
CA GLU A 112 3.54 -9.73 -16.66
C GLU A 112 3.43 -10.88 -15.67
N ARG A 113 4.52 -11.65 -15.49
CA ARG A 113 4.57 -12.71 -14.46
C ARG A 113 4.40 -12.13 -13.05
N GLY A 114 4.98 -10.96 -12.78
CA GLY A 114 4.75 -10.20 -11.54
C GLY A 114 3.27 -9.82 -11.34
N GLN A 115 2.57 -9.37 -12.39
CA GLN A 115 1.13 -9.09 -12.29
C GLN A 115 0.32 -10.38 -12.05
N ARG A 116 0.68 -11.48 -12.72
CA ARG A 116 0.04 -12.79 -12.49
C ARG A 116 0.19 -13.24 -11.04
N PHE A 117 1.36 -13.03 -10.42
CA PHE A 117 1.57 -13.31 -9.01
C PHE A 117 0.55 -12.59 -8.12
N PHE A 118 0.34 -11.29 -8.33
CA PHE A 118 -0.63 -10.51 -7.56
C PHE A 118 -2.03 -11.13 -7.61
N TYR A 119 -2.48 -11.54 -8.79
CA TYR A 119 -3.80 -12.12 -9.00
C TYR A 119 -3.93 -13.56 -8.50
N ARG A 120 -2.90 -14.39 -8.67
CA ARG A 120 -2.86 -15.77 -8.15
C ARG A 120 -3.09 -15.82 -6.65
N TYR A 121 -2.54 -14.84 -5.94
CA TYR A 121 -2.69 -14.71 -4.49
C TYR A 121 -3.62 -13.57 -4.09
N ALA A 122 -4.55 -13.13 -4.96
CA ALA A 122 -5.37 -11.95 -4.74
C ALA A 122 -6.10 -11.96 -3.40
N ILE A 123 -6.75 -13.08 -3.02
CA ILE A 123 -7.43 -13.21 -1.72
C ILE A 123 -6.46 -12.94 -0.57
N ALA A 124 -5.29 -13.59 -0.59
CA ALA A 124 -4.29 -13.49 0.45
C ALA A 124 -3.66 -12.09 0.49
N ASN A 125 -3.30 -11.52 -0.67
CA ASN A 125 -2.74 -10.18 -0.78
C ASN A 125 -3.73 -9.11 -0.32
N ILE A 126 -5.02 -9.25 -0.66
CA ILE A 126 -6.07 -8.31 -0.24
C ILE A 126 -6.24 -8.33 1.28
N VAL A 127 -6.35 -9.52 1.88
CA VAL A 127 -6.48 -9.68 3.33
C VAL A 127 -5.20 -9.23 4.03
N GLY A 128 -4.03 -9.57 3.48
CA GLY A 128 -2.73 -9.15 3.97
C GLY A 128 -2.55 -7.64 3.96
N PHE A 129 -2.85 -6.97 2.84
CA PHE A 129 -2.78 -5.51 2.74
C PHE A 129 -3.79 -4.80 3.63
N ALA A 130 -5.00 -5.32 3.77
CA ALA A 130 -5.95 -4.79 4.73
C ALA A 130 -5.37 -4.87 6.15
N LEU A 131 -4.89 -6.04 6.56
CA LEU A 131 -4.39 -6.26 7.92
C LEU A 131 -3.07 -5.53 8.23
N GLN A 132 -2.23 -5.28 7.21
CA GLN A 132 -0.98 -4.52 7.37
C GLN A 132 -1.17 -3.01 7.26
N GLY A 133 -2.13 -2.54 6.44
CA GLY A 133 -2.41 -1.11 6.26
C GLY A 133 -2.94 -0.40 7.47
N PHE A 134 -3.34 -1.17 8.48
CA PHE A 134 -3.77 -0.67 9.77
C PHE A 134 -2.62 -0.44 10.77
N MET A 135 -1.39 -0.82 10.45
CA MET A 135 -0.33 -0.98 11.45
C MET A 135 0.96 -0.19 11.16
N ALA A 136 1.31 0.00 9.88
CA ALA A 136 2.41 0.87 9.48
C ALA A 136 1.88 2.26 9.11
N GLU A 137 2.47 3.30 9.71
CA GLU A 137 2.21 4.73 9.50
C GLU A 137 1.61 5.05 8.11
N ASN A 138 0.29 5.31 8.07
CA ASN A 138 -0.50 5.82 6.93
C ASN A 138 -0.38 5.13 5.55
N SER A 139 0.47 4.12 5.39
CA SER A 139 0.94 3.66 4.07
C SER A 139 0.00 2.68 3.38
N ALA A 140 -1.00 2.14 4.08
CA ALA A 140 -2.05 1.33 3.44
C ALA A 140 -3.47 1.68 3.92
N ALA A 141 -3.73 2.98 4.05
CA ALA A 141 -5.10 3.50 4.04
C ALA A 141 -5.86 2.96 2.81
N SER A 142 -7.18 2.79 2.91
CA SER A 142 -8.01 2.22 1.84
C SER A 142 -7.83 2.91 0.47
N GLY A 143 -7.51 4.21 0.47
CA GLY A 143 -7.13 4.96 -0.73
C GLY A 143 -5.82 4.51 -1.36
N VAL A 144 -4.80 4.14 -0.58
CA VAL A 144 -3.50 3.65 -1.09
C VAL A 144 -3.65 2.24 -1.67
N VAL A 145 -4.41 1.35 -1.02
CA VAL A 145 -4.73 0.03 -1.57
C VAL A 145 -5.53 0.16 -2.87
N GLU A 146 -6.48 1.08 -2.93
CA GLU A 146 -7.22 1.39 -4.16
C GLU A 146 -6.30 1.91 -5.27
N VAL A 147 -5.35 2.81 -4.97
CA VAL A 147 -4.31 3.26 -5.91
C VAL A 147 -3.48 2.08 -6.41
N LEU A 148 -3.03 1.22 -5.50
CA LEU A 148 -2.23 0.05 -5.85
C LEU A 148 -2.99 -0.86 -6.80
N VAL A 149 -4.25 -1.19 -6.49
CA VAL A 149 -5.07 -2.04 -7.34
C VAL A 149 -5.36 -1.37 -8.68
N ARG A 150 -5.55 -0.05 -8.75
CA ARG A 150 -5.70 0.66 -10.03
C ARG A 150 -4.44 0.67 -10.88
N THR A 151 -3.28 0.67 -10.24
CA THR A 151 -1.96 0.72 -10.88
C THR A 151 -1.52 -0.66 -11.36
N VAL A 152 -1.66 -1.68 -10.49
CA VAL A 152 -1.19 -3.05 -10.73
C VAL A 152 -2.26 -3.91 -11.40
N ALA A 153 -3.54 -3.69 -11.08
CA ALA A 153 -4.62 -4.62 -11.39
C ALA A 153 -5.52 -4.22 -12.57
N HIS A 154 -4.94 -3.56 -13.59
CA HIS A 154 -5.67 -3.21 -14.80
C HIS A 154 -5.83 -4.43 -15.75
N PRO A 155 -6.98 -4.62 -16.40
CA PRO A 155 -7.30 -5.81 -17.19
C PRO A 155 -6.62 -5.82 -18.57
N GLY A 156 -6.05 -4.71 -18.99
CA GLY A 156 -5.51 -4.48 -20.34
C GLY A 156 -4.14 -5.11 -20.60
N HIS A 157 -3.71 -6.12 -19.83
CA HIS A 157 -2.35 -6.66 -19.89
C HIS A 157 -1.28 -5.60 -19.54
N LEU A 158 -0.02 -5.91 -19.87
CA LEU A 158 1.13 -5.02 -19.82
C LEU A 158 0.87 -3.62 -20.38
N ALA A 159 0.00 -3.50 -21.39
CA ALA A 159 -0.35 -2.22 -22.02
C ALA A 159 -0.86 -1.17 -21.03
N ALA A 160 -1.43 -1.60 -19.89
CA ALA A 160 -1.89 -0.67 -18.88
C ALA A 160 -0.76 0.05 -18.13
N ILE A 161 0.37 -0.62 -17.92
CA ILE A 161 1.53 -0.05 -17.20
C ILE A 161 2.62 0.46 -18.15
N GLN A 162 2.51 0.15 -19.45
CA GLN A 162 3.31 0.75 -20.51
C GLN A 162 3.00 2.24 -20.68
N PRO A 163 3.92 3.03 -21.25
CA PRO A 163 3.70 4.45 -21.49
C PRO A 163 2.38 4.74 -22.22
N GLY A 164 1.56 5.63 -21.64
CA GLY A 164 0.24 6.00 -22.16
C GLY A 164 -0.91 5.07 -21.74
N GLY A 165 -0.63 3.96 -21.07
CA GLY A 165 -1.64 3.06 -20.51
C GLY A 165 -2.38 3.65 -19.30
N ASP A 166 -3.58 3.15 -19.02
CA ASP A 166 -4.40 3.67 -17.91
C ASP A 166 -3.73 3.56 -16.52
N GLY A 167 -3.00 2.48 -16.27
CA GLY A 167 -2.24 2.27 -15.02
C GLY A 167 -1.00 3.17 -14.94
N HIS A 168 -0.33 3.40 -16.08
CA HIS A 168 0.76 4.37 -16.22
C HIS A 168 0.27 5.79 -15.91
N ILE A 169 -0.83 6.22 -16.54
CA ILE A 169 -1.45 7.53 -16.29
C ILE A 169 -1.89 7.66 -14.83
N ALA A 170 -2.48 6.61 -14.25
CA ALA A 170 -2.85 6.61 -12.83
C ALA A 170 -1.61 6.81 -11.93
N THR A 171 -0.49 6.17 -12.26
CA THR A 171 0.78 6.32 -11.53
C THR A 171 1.32 7.74 -11.61
N ILE A 172 1.26 8.38 -12.78
CA ILE A 172 1.66 9.78 -12.96
C ILE A 172 0.83 10.71 -12.08
N ARG A 173 -0.50 10.51 -12.04
CA ARG A 173 -1.39 11.29 -11.16
C ARG A 173 -1.01 11.14 -9.69
N VAL A 174 -0.58 9.94 -9.27
CA VAL A 174 -0.13 9.69 -7.89
C VAL A 174 1.19 10.39 -7.61
N ARG A 175 2.17 10.36 -8.52
CA ARG A 175 3.43 11.11 -8.37
C ARG A 175 3.17 12.62 -8.22
N LEU A 176 2.29 13.18 -9.04
CA LEU A 176 1.85 14.58 -8.90
C LEU A 176 1.09 14.86 -7.60
N LEU A 177 0.26 13.90 -7.15
CA LEU A 177 -0.43 13.98 -5.86
C LEU A 177 0.56 14.03 -4.69
N HIS A 178 1.61 13.20 -4.71
CA HIS A 178 2.66 13.21 -3.69
C HIS A 178 3.32 14.59 -3.57
N SER A 179 3.68 15.20 -4.70
CA SER A 179 4.20 16.57 -4.73
C SER A 179 3.20 17.60 -4.18
N ALA A 180 1.91 17.47 -4.52
CA ALA A 180 0.88 18.41 -4.08
C ALA A 180 0.59 18.30 -2.59
N VAL A 181 0.57 17.08 -2.05
CA VAL A 181 0.44 16.82 -0.61
C VAL A 181 1.64 17.41 0.14
N ARG A 182 2.87 17.17 -0.34
CA ARG A 182 4.08 17.76 0.25
C ARG A 182 4.02 19.28 0.29
N GLN A 183 3.76 19.92 -0.86
CA GLN A 183 3.65 21.38 -0.95
C GLN A 183 2.58 21.92 0.01
N ARG A 184 1.44 21.24 0.13
CA ARG A 184 0.36 21.64 1.03
C ARG A 184 0.70 21.50 2.50
N ILE A 185 1.31 20.39 2.92
CA ILE A 185 1.72 20.18 4.31
C ILE A 185 2.72 21.25 4.72
N LEU A 186 3.72 21.53 3.88
CA LEU A 186 4.72 22.57 4.16
C LEU A 186 4.10 23.97 4.28
N LYS A 187 3.20 24.36 3.37
CA LYS A 187 2.42 25.61 3.47
C LYS A 187 1.54 25.68 4.72
N LEU A 188 1.04 24.54 5.21
CA LEU A 188 0.29 24.48 6.47
C LEU A 188 1.21 24.70 7.67
N CYS A 189 2.41 24.11 7.66
CA CYS A 189 3.43 24.29 8.70
C CYS A 189 3.87 25.76 8.85
N GLU A 190 3.91 26.54 7.76
CA GLU A 190 4.19 27.98 7.81
C GLU A 190 3.19 28.74 8.70
N ARG A 191 1.92 28.31 8.72
CA ARG A 191 0.84 28.94 9.50
C ARG A 191 0.61 28.26 10.85
N LYS A 192 0.91 26.96 10.93
CA LYS A 192 0.69 26.10 12.09
C LYS A 192 1.87 25.14 12.24
N PRO A 193 2.99 25.56 12.86
CA PRO A 193 4.22 24.76 12.96
C PRO A 193 4.02 23.38 13.59
N GLU A 194 3.06 23.24 14.51
CA GLU A 194 2.71 21.99 15.17
C GLU A 194 1.90 21.02 14.31
N TYR A 195 1.56 21.36 13.06
CA TYR A 195 0.79 20.49 12.17
C TYR A 195 1.57 19.25 11.72
N TYR A 196 2.87 19.40 11.48
CA TYR A 196 3.76 18.32 11.07
C TYR A 196 5.20 18.63 11.50
N ASP A 197 5.83 17.69 12.22
CA ASP A 197 7.19 17.85 12.73
C ASP A 197 8.24 17.46 11.67
N VAL A 198 8.67 18.46 10.90
CA VAL A 198 9.72 18.31 9.87
C VAL A 198 11.07 17.93 10.49
N SER A 199 11.35 18.34 11.73
CA SER A 199 12.63 18.02 12.38
C SER A 199 12.74 16.53 12.72
N GLN A 200 11.62 15.93 13.11
CA GLN A 200 11.54 14.52 13.45
C GLN A 200 11.34 13.63 12.23
N HIS A 201 10.43 14.01 11.33
CA HIS A 201 9.99 13.16 10.21
C HIS A 201 10.67 13.50 8.88
N GLY A 202 11.38 14.62 8.79
CA GLY A 202 11.91 15.14 7.53
C GLY A 202 10.83 15.72 6.63
N VAL A 203 11.16 15.98 5.37
CA VAL A 203 10.19 16.55 4.44
C VAL A 203 9.05 15.56 4.18
N PRO A 204 7.78 15.99 4.05
CA PRO A 204 6.68 15.07 3.80
C PRO A 204 6.86 14.30 2.49
N VAL A 205 6.52 13.00 2.48
CA VAL A 205 6.68 12.13 1.31
C VAL A 205 8.13 12.17 0.81
N ASN A 206 9.07 11.97 1.72
CA ASN A 206 10.51 11.94 1.40
C ASN A 206 10.90 10.62 0.73
N THR A 207 12.15 10.56 0.27
CA THR A 207 12.73 9.37 -0.37
C THR A 207 12.67 8.13 0.53
N LEU A 208 12.91 8.28 1.84
CA LEU A 208 12.83 7.14 2.78
C LEU A 208 11.41 6.59 2.89
N ASP A 209 10.41 7.46 3.06
CA ASP A 209 8.99 7.08 3.13
C ASP A 209 8.57 6.37 1.82
N SER A 210 9.07 6.85 0.68
CA SER A 210 8.82 6.26 -0.64
C SER A 210 9.41 4.86 -0.75
N ILE A 211 10.69 4.69 -0.39
CA ILE A 211 11.37 3.38 -0.37
C ILE A 211 10.66 2.42 0.59
N HIS A 212 10.33 2.88 1.80
CA HIS A 212 9.65 2.07 2.80
C HIS A 212 8.26 1.61 2.33
N SER A 213 7.51 2.50 1.67
CA SER A 213 6.21 2.18 1.07
C SER A 213 6.33 1.13 -0.03
N ILE A 214 7.24 1.32 -1.00
CA ILE A 214 7.46 0.33 -2.07
C ILE A 214 7.92 -1.01 -1.49
N SER A 215 8.82 -0.99 -0.49
CA SER A 215 9.25 -2.20 0.23
C SER A 215 8.06 -2.90 0.88
N THR A 216 7.17 -2.17 1.56
CA THR A 216 5.97 -2.74 2.19
C THR A 216 5.10 -3.48 1.18
N PHE A 217 4.82 -2.88 0.02
CA PHE A 217 3.92 -3.50 -0.97
C PHE A 217 4.55 -4.63 -1.79
N SER A 218 5.85 -4.55 -2.04
CA SER A 218 6.57 -5.53 -2.86
C SER A 218 7.14 -6.70 -2.04
N CYS A 219 7.68 -6.41 -0.86
CA CYS A 219 8.44 -7.35 -0.04
C CYS A 219 7.57 -8.09 0.97
N ASN A 220 6.58 -7.41 1.58
CA ASN A 220 5.77 -8.06 2.62
C ASN A 220 5.01 -9.29 2.10
N PRO A 221 4.42 -9.29 0.88
CA PRO A 221 3.83 -10.51 0.33
C PRO A 221 4.81 -11.69 0.30
N MET A 222 6.10 -11.45 0.02
CA MET A 222 7.12 -12.48 -0.09
C MET A 222 7.56 -13.05 1.25
N TRP A 223 7.87 -12.18 2.21
CA TRP A 223 8.62 -12.57 3.42
C TRP A 223 7.82 -12.44 4.72
N LEU A 224 6.66 -11.77 4.70
CA LEU A 224 5.82 -11.58 5.89
C LEU A 224 4.42 -12.16 5.74
N GLN A 225 3.65 -11.74 4.72
CA GLN A 225 2.22 -12.05 4.59
C GLN A 225 1.98 -13.49 4.17
N LEU A 226 2.39 -13.88 2.96
CA LEU A 226 2.12 -15.22 2.42
C LEU A 226 2.74 -16.32 3.28
N PRO A 227 3.98 -16.17 3.80
CA PRO A 227 4.54 -17.15 4.72
C PRO A 227 3.68 -17.36 5.99
N LYS A 228 3.08 -16.29 6.53
CA LYS A 228 2.16 -16.38 7.69
C LYS A 228 0.82 -17.02 7.35
N PHE A 229 0.40 -16.98 6.08
CA PHE A 229 -0.73 -17.76 5.57
C PHE A 229 -0.36 -19.20 5.18
N GLY A 230 0.92 -19.59 5.29
CA GLY A 230 1.41 -20.93 4.93
C GLY A 230 1.83 -21.09 3.46
N VAL A 231 1.84 -20.02 2.68
CA VAL A 231 2.27 -20.03 1.28
C VAL A 231 3.71 -19.51 1.16
N ARG A 232 4.57 -20.26 0.47
CA ARG A 232 5.91 -19.81 0.11
C ARG A 232 5.99 -19.53 -1.39
N PRO A 233 6.17 -18.26 -1.80
CA PRO A 233 6.50 -17.93 -3.17
C PRO A 233 7.78 -18.63 -3.63
N SER A 234 7.82 -19.01 -4.91
CA SER A 234 9.05 -19.46 -5.57
C SER A 234 10.01 -18.29 -5.79
N GLN A 235 11.31 -18.58 -5.98
CA GLN A 235 12.30 -17.53 -6.25
C GLN A 235 11.95 -16.70 -7.51
N GLN A 236 11.46 -17.35 -8.57
CA GLN A 236 11.01 -16.66 -9.78
C GLN A 236 9.83 -15.72 -9.50
N GLU A 237 8.84 -16.16 -8.71
CA GLU A 237 7.72 -15.32 -8.31
C GLU A 237 8.17 -14.08 -7.52
N ILE A 238 9.18 -14.25 -6.65
CA ILE A 238 9.79 -13.15 -5.89
C ILE A 238 10.49 -12.18 -6.85
N ASP A 239 11.35 -12.67 -7.73
CA ASP A 239 12.12 -11.83 -8.66
C ASP A 239 11.19 -11.07 -9.63
N ASP A 240 10.17 -11.74 -10.17
CA ASP A 240 9.19 -11.14 -11.09
C ASP A 240 8.35 -10.06 -10.39
N TYR A 241 7.91 -10.29 -9.15
CA TYR A 241 7.10 -9.33 -8.40
C TYR A 241 7.92 -8.12 -7.94
N ILE A 242 9.18 -8.31 -7.54
CA ILE A 242 10.09 -7.22 -7.19
C ILE A 242 10.41 -6.38 -8.42
N ALA A 243 10.66 -6.98 -9.58
CA ALA A 243 10.89 -6.25 -10.84
C ALA A 243 9.68 -5.37 -11.23
N LEU A 244 8.46 -5.88 -11.06
CA LEU A 244 7.25 -5.09 -11.26
C LEU A 244 7.22 -3.83 -10.37
N PHE A 245 7.50 -3.98 -9.08
CA PHE A 245 7.49 -2.85 -8.17
C PHE A 245 8.70 -1.93 -8.31
N ARG A 246 9.83 -2.42 -8.80
CA ARG A 246 10.97 -1.58 -9.21
C ARG A 246 10.55 -0.63 -10.33
N TYR A 247 9.82 -1.12 -11.33
CA TYR A 247 9.27 -0.29 -12.41
C TYR A 247 8.23 0.71 -11.92
N LEU A 248 7.28 0.29 -11.08
CA LEU A 248 6.30 1.21 -10.50
C LEU A 248 6.95 2.26 -9.58
N GLY A 249 7.96 1.87 -8.80
CA GLY A 249 8.76 2.78 -7.98
C GLY A 249 9.48 3.83 -8.83
N TYR A 250 10.10 3.41 -9.94
CA TYR A 250 10.69 4.33 -10.92
C TYR A 250 9.69 5.37 -11.42
N LEU A 251 8.50 4.94 -11.85
CA LEU A 251 7.44 5.84 -12.30
C LEU A 251 6.93 6.79 -11.20
N LEU A 252 7.00 6.38 -9.93
CA LEU A 252 6.63 7.17 -8.75
C LEU A 252 7.74 8.12 -8.26
N GLY A 253 8.93 8.08 -8.88
CA GLY A 253 10.09 8.88 -8.46
C GLY A 253 10.87 8.28 -7.29
N THR A 254 10.68 6.99 -6.98
CA THR A 254 11.49 6.26 -5.99
C THR A 254 12.79 5.78 -6.64
N PRO A 255 13.96 5.96 -5.99
CA PRO A 255 15.22 5.42 -6.50
C PRO A 255 15.16 3.89 -6.70
N PRO A 256 15.50 3.36 -7.89
CA PRO A 256 15.32 1.94 -8.20
C PRO A 256 16.38 1.03 -7.57
N ALA A 257 17.50 1.60 -7.08
CA ALA A 257 18.67 0.86 -6.59
C ALA A 257 18.32 -0.15 -5.48
N SER A 258 17.39 0.23 -4.59
CA SER A 258 16.93 -0.62 -3.49
C SER A 258 16.20 -1.88 -3.94
N PHE A 259 15.70 -1.92 -5.17
CA PHE A 259 14.88 -3.00 -5.72
C PHE A 259 15.49 -3.65 -6.96
N GLU A 260 16.79 -3.46 -7.19
CA GLU A 260 17.50 -4.03 -8.34
C GLU A 260 17.43 -5.56 -8.39
N THR A 261 17.49 -6.20 -7.21
CA THR A 261 17.37 -7.64 -7.03
C THR A 261 16.43 -7.93 -5.86
N SER A 262 15.86 -9.12 -5.81
CA SER A 262 15.05 -9.56 -4.66
C SER A 262 15.84 -9.58 -3.36
N GLU A 263 17.15 -9.87 -3.42
CA GLU A 263 18.06 -9.79 -2.27
C GLU A 263 18.19 -8.35 -1.75
N LYS A 264 18.50 -7.37 -2.61
CA LYS A 264 18.57 -5.96 -2.21
C LYS A 264 17.23 -5.45 -1.68
N ALA A 265 16.13 -5.87 -2.29
CA ALA A 265 14.79 -5.51 -1.84
C ALA A 265 14.51 -6.06 -0.43
N LYS A 266 14.90 -7.32 -0.17
CA LYS A 266 14.77 -7.95 1.14
C LYS A 266 15.63 -7.24 2.19
N LEU A 267 16.89 -6.96 1.89
CA LEU A 267 17.80 -6.22 2.78
C LEU A 267 17.24 -4.81 3.09
N THR A 268 16.69 -4.13 2.09
CA THR A 268 16.02 -2.83 2.25
C THR A 268 14.81 -2.96 3.17
N MET A 269 13.94 -3.94 2.93
CA MET A 269 12.78 -4.22 3.78
C MET A 269 13.20 -4.47 5.23
N GLU A 270 14.16 -5.37 5.46
CA GLU A 270 14.70 -5.71 6.78
C GLU A 270 15.27 -4.47 7.52
N SER A 271 15.99 -3.61 6.79
CA SER A 271 16.56 -2.37 7.32
C SER A 271 15.48 -1.36 7.71
N CYS A 272 14.49 -1.12 6.83
CA CYS A 272 13.34 -0.26 7.14
C CYS A 272 12.50 -0.83 8.30
N TYR A 273 12.30 -2.15 8.33
CA TYR A 273 11.54 -2.82 9.38
C TYR A 273 12.16 -2.64 10.77
N LEU A 274 13.49 -2.67 10.85
CA LEU A 274 14.22 -2.45 12.09
C LEU A 274 14.14 -0.98 12.54
N HIS A 275 14.47 -0.05 11.64
CA HIS A 275 14.74 1.35 11.97
C HIS A 275 13.51 2.26 11.91
N GLU A 276 12.58 1.99 10.99
CA GLU A 276 11.45 2.87 10.66
C GLU A 276 10.11 2.38 11.22
N LEU A 277 9.90 1.07 11.36
CA LEU A 277 8.62 0.57 11.87
C LEU A 277 8.46 0.91 13.37
N ARG A 278 7.60 1.90 13.64
CA ARG A 278 7.22 2.38 14.96
C ARG A 278 5.70 2.35 15.12
N ILE A 279 5.26 2.06 16.34
CA ILE A 279 3.84 2.17 16.69
C ILE A 279 3.55 3.62 17.06
N THR A 280 2.54 4.21 16.42
CA THR A 280 2.04 5.54 16.75
C THR A 280 0.69 5.44 17.46
N GLU A 281 0.25 6.54 18.09
CA GLU A 281 -1.10 6.60 18.66
C GLU A 281 -2.18 6.42 17.57
N THR A 282 -1.93 6.91 16.35
CA THR A 282 -2.79 6.65 15.18
C THR A 282 -2.82 5.16 14.84
N SER A 283 -1.67 4.46 14.88
CA SER A 283 -1.61 3.01 14.71
C SER A 283 -2.50 2.28 15.72
N ARG A 284 -2.59 2.75 16.97
CA ARG A 284 -3.48 2.17 18.00
C ARG A 284 -4.96 2.35 17.69
N VAL A 285 -5.37 3.56 17.30
CA VAL A 285 -6.76 3.87 16.93
C VAL A 285 -7.22 3.01 15.75
N VAL A 286 -6.35 2.88 14.76
CA VAL A 286 -6.62 2.11 13.55
C VAL A 286 -6.62 0.61 13.84
N ALA A 287 -5.69 0.14 14.69
CA ALA A 287 -5.62 -1.25 15.12
C ALA A 287 -6.84 -1.72 15.92
N TYR A 288 -7.45 -0.83 16.71
CA TYR A 288 -8.62 -1.12 17.54
C TYR A 288 -9.83 -1.59 16.73
N ASN A 289 -9.89 -1.26 15.43
CA ASN A 289 -11.05 -1.60 14.61
C ASN A 289 -10.93 -2.97 13.92
N PHE A 290 -9.73 -3.48 13.59
CA PHE A 290 -9.61 -4.59 12.63
C PHE A 290 -8.34 -5.47 12.71
N VAL A 291 -7.61 -5.51 13.82
CA VAL A 291 -6.34 -6.27 13.85
C VAL A 291 -6.48 -7.72 14.34
N HIS A 292 -5.90 -8.64 13.56
CA HIS A 292 -5.73 -10.05 13.92
C HIS A 292 -4.30 -10.34 14.38
N ARG A 293 -4.17 -10.88 15.59
CA ARG A 293 -2.89 -11.14 16.29
C ARG A 293 -1.96 -12.09 15.54
N TRP A 294 -2.51 -13.00 14.75
CA TRP A 294 -1.75 -13.99 13.98
C TRP A 294 -0.81 -13.38 12.93
N ILE A 295 -1.22 -12.35 12.20
CA ILE A 295 -0.38 -11.78 11.13
C ILE A 295 0.69 -10.87 11.71
N ASN A 296 0.40 -10.23 12.83
CA ASN A 296 1.20 -9.11 13.29
C ASN A 296 2.15 -9.47 14.42
N GLY A 297 1.95 -10.65 15.02
CA GLY A 297 2.73 -11.10 16.16
C GLY A 297 2.17 -10.58 17.48
N ASP A 298 2.41 -11.34 18.55
CA ASP A 298 1.90 -11.02 19.87
C ASP A 298 2.44 -9.71 20.42
N GLU A 299 3.75 -9.49 20.27
CA GLU A 299 4.46 -8.29 20.73
C GLU A 299 3.85 -6.99 20.17
N LEU A 300 3.63 -6.95 18.86
CA LEU A 300 3.04 -5.81 18.18
C LEU A 300 1.60 -5.56 18.63
N CYS A 301 0.80 -6.63 18.81
CA CYS A 301 -0.57 -6.50 19.30
C CYS A 301 -0.65 -6.09 20.77
N ASP A 302 0.28 -6.54 21.60
CA ASP A 302 0.38 -6.15 23.01
C ASP A 302 0.74 -4.66 23.15
N GLU A 303 1.70 -4.16 22.36
CA GLU A 303 2.05 -2.73 22.35
C GLU A 303 0.93 -1.82 21.79
N LEU A 304 0.09 -2.36 20.90
CA LEU A 304 -1.12 -1.71 20.42
C LEU A 304 -2.28 -1.74 21.45
N GLY A 305 -2.12 -2.43 22.58
CA GLY A 305 -3.14 -2.56 23.62
C GLY A 305 -4.31 -3.46 23.22
N LEU A 306 -4.10 -4.37 22.27
CA LEU A 306 -5.17 -5.24 21.75
C LEU A 306 -5.36 -6.46 22.65
N GLY A 307 -6.60 -6.65 23.11
CA GLY A 307 -7.02 -7.86 23.82
C GLY A 307 -6.81 -9.12 22.98
N ARG A 308 -6.73 -10.28 23.64
CA ARG A 308 -6.65 -11.57 22.94
C ARG A 308 -8.02 -11.92 22.37
N PRO A 309 -8.14 -12.21 21.06
CA PRO A 309 -9.42 -12.61 20.50
C PRO A 309 -9.87 -13.98 21.05
N GLY A 310 -11.18 -14.24 21.03
CA GLY A 310 -11.72 -15.55 21.40
C GLY A 310 -11.32 -16.66 20.42
N VAL A 311 -11.42 -17.92 20.84
CA VAL A 311 -11.02 -19.12 20.07
C VAL A 311 -11.65 -19.16 18.67
N TRP A 312 -12.89 -18.69 18.50
CA TRP A 312 -13.57 -18.63 17.20
C TRP A 312 -12.84 -17.82 16.14
N HIS A 313 -12.19 -16.71 16.51
CA HIS A 313 -11.43 -15.91 15.55
C HIS A 313 -10.15 -16.62 15.10
N TYR A 314 -9.48 -17.33 16.03
CA TYR A 314 -8.34 -18.16 15.69
C TYR A 314 -8.74 -19.31 14.75
N LEU A 315 -9.87 -19.97 15.00
CA LEU A 315 -10.40 -21.03 14.11
C LEU A 315 -10.75 -20.49 12.72
N ALA A 316 -11.47 -19.36 12.64
CA ALA A 316 -11.84 -18.75 11.37
C ALA A 316 -10.60 -18.35 10.54
N PHE A 317 -9.60 -17.75 11.18
CA PHE A 317 -8.36 -17.36 10.52
C PHE A 317 -7.51 -18.58 10.11
N THR A 318 -7.50 -19.63 10.92
CA THR A 318 -6.86 -20.91 10.56
C THR A 318 -7.53 -21.50 9.32
N GLY A 319 -8.86 -21.51 9.26
CA GLY A 319 -9.61 -21.94 8.08
C GLY A 319 -9.27 -21.10 6.82
N HIS A 320 -9.12 -19.78 6.98
CA HIS A 320 -8.65 -18.91 5.89
C HIS A 320 -7.25 -19.30 5.40
N CYS A 321 -6.30 -19.57 6.30
CA CYS A 321 -4.95 -20.00 5.91
C CYS A 321 -4.97 -21.33 5.17
N VAL A 322 -5.75 -22.30 5.66
CA VAL A 322 -5.93 -23.61 5.00
C VAL A 322 -6.49 -23.43 3.58
N LEU A 323 -7.51 -22.57 3.42
CA LEU A 323 -8.08 -22.25 2.12
C LEU A 323 -7.04 -21.62 1.17
N VAL A 324 -6.27 -20.65 1.65
CA VAL A 324 -5.23 -19.98 0.86
C VAL A 324 -4.15 -20.97 0.40
N VAL A 325 -3.69 -21.85 1.29
CA VAL A 325 -2.70 -22.90 0.97
C VAL A 325 -3.27 -23.90 -0.03
N PHE A 326 -4.51 -24.37 0.19
CA PHE A 326 -5.19 -25.29 -0.71
C PHE A 326 -5.34 -24.69 -2.11
N MET A 327 -5.78 -23.43 -2.21
CA MET A 327 -5.91 -22.72 -3.48
C MET A 327 -4.55 -22.52 -4.17
N ALA A 328 -3.51 -22.15 -3.42
CA ALA A 328 -2.16 -22.03 -3.98
C ALA A 328 -1.65 -23.37 -4.53
N TRP A 329 -1.88 -24.46 -3.81
CA TRP A 329 -1.51 -25.81 -4.24
C TRP A 329 -2.29 -26.24 -5.49
N MET A 330 -3.61 -26.07 -5.49
CA MET A 330 -4.48 -26.39 -6.62
C MET A 330 -4.11 -25.62 -7.89
N GLN A 331 -3.82 -24.32 -7.79
CA GLN A 331 -3.39 -23.51 -8.93
C GLN A 331 -2.04 -23.98 -9.49
N ARG A 332 -1.12 -24.48 -8.64
CA ARG A 332 0.16 -25.05 -9.09
C ARG A 332 -0.01 -26.40 -9.80
N LEU A 333 -0.97 -27.22 -9.38
CA LEU A 333 -1.23 -28.53 -9.99
C LEU A 333 -2.01 -28.44 -11.31
N VAL A 334 -2.91 -27.47 -11.44
CA VAL A 334 -3.82 -27.38 -12.59
C VAL A 334 -3.64 -26.01 -13.26
N PRO A 335 -2.80 -25.89 -14.30
CA PRO A 335 -2.54 -24.61 -14.99
C PRO A 335 -3.81 -23.93 -15.53
N GLY A 336 -4.81 -24.71 -15.93
CA GLY A 336 -6.12 -24.17 -16.35
C GLY A 336 -6.88 -23.47 -15.21
N LEU A 337 -6.77 -23.99 -13.98
CA LEU A 337 -7.36 -23.38 -12.79
C LEU A 337 -6.62 -22.09 -12.40
N ASP A 338 -5.28 -22.08 -12.48
CA ASP A 338 -4.47 -20.85 -12.28
C ASP A 338 -4.92 -19.73 -13.24
N GLY A 339 -5.01 -20.05 -14.54
CA GLY A 339 -5.48 -19.10 -15.55
C GLY A 339 -6.90 -18.61 -15.26
N PHE A 340 -7.80 -19.50 -14.85
CA PHE A 340 -9.17 -19.14 -14.48
C PHE A 340 -9.23 -18.20 -13.28
N VAL A 341 -8.54 -18.53 -12.18
CA VAL A 341 -8.52 -17.72 -10.95
C VAL A 341 -7.92 -16.34 -11.21
N ILE A 342 -6.81 -16.27 -11.95
CA ILE A 342 -6.18 -15.00 -12.34
C ILE A 342 -7.16 -14.13 -13.13
N ASN A 343 -7.82 -14.69 -14.14
CA ASN A 343 -8.78 -13.95 -14.97
C ASN A 343 -10.03 -13.52 -14.17
N LEU A 344 -10.50 -14.36 -13.25
CA LEU A 344 -11.64 -14.06 -12.38
C LEU A 344 -11.32 -12.87 -11.46
N PHE A 345 -10.22 -12.93 -10.69
CA PHE A 345 -9.85 -11.84 -9.78
C PHE A 345 -9.47 -10.56 -10.53
N ARG A 346 -8.87 -10.68 -11.71
CA ARG A 346 -8.67 -9.55 -12.62
C ARG A 346 -9.99 -8.85 -12.95
N SER A 347 -11.00 -9.61 -13.38
CA SER A 347 -12.32 -9.06 -13.73
C SER A 347 -13.01 -8.43 -12.52
N ILE A 348 -12.97 -9.11 -11.36
CA ILE A 348 -13.58 -8.62 -10.10
C ILE A 348 -12.94 -7.30 -9.66
N LEU A 349 -11.61 -7.25 -9.56
CA LEU A 349 -10.90 -6.06 -9.10
C LEU A 349 -11.07 -4.89 -10.08
N TYR A 350 -11.00 -5.16 -11.38
CA TYR A 350 -11.20 -4.11 -12.38
C TYR A 350 -12.61 -3.51 -12.32
N ARG A 351 -13.66 -4.35 -12.34
CA ARG A 351 -15.05 -3.87 -12.29
C ARG A 351 -15.36 -3.21 -10.95
N GLY A 352 -14.86 -3.79 -9.87
CA GLY A 352 -15.14 -3.34 -8.50
C GLY A 352 -14.41 -2.06 -8.10
N ILE A 353 -13.25 -1.76 -8.71
CA ILE A 353 -12.40 -0.64 -8.32
C ILE A 353 -12.20 0.35 -9.46
N VAL A 354 -11.78 -0.09 -10.65
CA VAL A 354 -11.43 0.83 -11.74
C VAL A 354 -12.67 1.38 -12.44
N GLN A 355 -13.66 0.54 -12.75
CA GLN A 355 -14.89 0.97 -13.45
C GLN A 355 -15.93 1.61 -12.53
N ARG A 356 -15.70 1.65 -11.21
CA ARG A 356 -16.66 2.15 -10.24
C ARG A 356 -16.71 3.68 -10.31
N LYS A 357 -17.64 4.21 -11.11
CA LYS A 357 -17.87 5.66 -11.31
C LYS A 357 -18.08 6.48 -10.01
N SER A 358 -18.45 5.84 -8.90
CA SER A 358 -18.84 6.53 -7.65
C SER A 358 -17.72 6.79 -6.65
N ARG A 359 -16.48 6.32 -6.89
CA ARG A 359 -15.31 6.69 -6.08
C ARG A 359 -14.10 6.99 -6.97
N THR A 360 -13.72 8.26 -6.95
CA THR A 360 -12.42 8.85 -7.34
C THR A 360 -11.70 8.23 -8.54
N SER A 361 -11.99 8.71 -9.76
CA SER A 361 -10.99 8.78 -10.85
C SER A 361 -9.80 9.72 -10.54
N PHE A 362 -9.51 9.95 -9.26
CA PHE A 362 -8.77 11.10 -8.72
C PHE A 362 -9.06 12.40 -9.48
N PRO A 363 -10.33 12.77 -9.77
CA PRO A 363 -10.58 14.13 -10.16
C PRO A 363 -10.27 14.92 -8.89
N PHE A 364 -9.18 15.69 -8.89
CA PHE A 364 -8.67 16.46 -7.75
C PHE A 364 -9.70 17.51 -7.30
N GLN A 365 -10.82 17.06 -6.75
CA GLN A 365 -12.00 17.85 -6.40
C GLN A 365 -12.13 18.03 -4.89
N TYR A 366 -11.44 17.22 -4.09
CA TYR A 366 -11.47 17.38 -2.65
C TYR A 366 -10.48 18.46 -2.20
N VAL A 367 -11.03 19.61 -1.80
CA VAL A 367 -10.34 20.64 -1.03
C VAL A 367 -10.70 20.41 0.44
N PRO A 368 -9.81 19.82 1.27
CA PRO A 368 -10.07 19.71 2.70
C PRO A 368 -10.33 21.09 3.29
N GLN A 369 -11.49 21.24 3.93
CA GLN A 369 -11.92 22.44 4.65
C GLN A 369 -11.40 22.36 6.09
N GLU A 370 -10.78 23.43 6.59
CA GLU A 370 -10.27 23.52 7.96
C GLU A 370 -11.41 23.28 8.97
N GLY A 371 -11.17 22.43 9.97
CA GLY A 371 -12.11 22.15 11.08
C GLY A 371 -13.13 21.03 10.86
N LYS A 372 -13.20 20.42 9.67
CA LYS A 372 -14.17 19.35 9.40
C LYS A 372 -13.64 17.97 9.85
N LYS A 373 -14.00 17.55 11.06
CA LYS A 373 -13.77 16.18 11.56
C LYS A 373 -14.82 15.24 10.96
N THR A 374 -14.41 14.03 10.56
CA THR A 374 -15.36 13.06 9.97
C THR A 374 -16.18 12.29 11.01
N GLY A 375 -15.97 12.58 12.30
CA GLY A 375 -16.64 11.91 13.41
C GLY A 375 -16.18 10.47 13.67
N ARG A 376 -15.33 9.90 12.80
CA ARG A 376 -14.80 8.54 12.90
C ARG A 376 -13.47 8.44 13.66
N GLU A 377 -12.98 9.55 14.18
CA GLU A 377 -11.66 9.72 14.80
C GLU A 377 -11.68 9.64 16.34
N ALA A 378 -12.85 9.36 16.96
CA ALA A 378 -13.00 9.40 18.40
C ALA A 378 -12.51 8.11 19.09
N TYR A 379 -11.20 7.99 19.28
CA TYR A 379 -10.63 7.15 20.32
C TYR A 379 -10.44 8.00 21.59
N GLN A 380 -10.95 7.52 22.74
CA GLN A 380 -10.67 8.09 24.05
C GLN A 380 -9.94 7.04 24.89
N ALA A 381 -8.68 7.30 25.19
CA ALA A 381 -7.88 6.43 26.05
C ALA A 381 -8.52 6.32 27.46
N GLY A 382 -8.66 5.08 27.97
CA GLY A 382 -9.03 4.81 29.36
C GLY A 382 -10.46 4.31 29.64
N ILE A 383 -11.34 4.18 28.64
CA ILE A 383 -12.68 3.61 28.84
C ILE A 383 -12.63 2.08 28.65
N LYS A 384 -12.86 1.31 29.71
CA LYS A 384 -13.18 -0.12 29.60
C LYS A 384 -14.52 -0.26 28.87
N VAL A 385 -14.52 -1.05 27.79
CA VAL A 385 -15.73 -1.32 26.99
C VAL A 385 -16.79 -1.98 27.87
N GLN A 386 -17.90 -1.27 28.11
CA GLN A 386 -19.14 -1.89 28.56
C GLN A 386 -19.76 -2.64 27.38
N ASN A 387 -20.06 -3.92 27.59
CA ASN A 387 -20.46 -4.90 26.59
C ASN A 387 -21.91 -4.73 26.06
N ASP A 388 -22.53 -3.55 26.23
CA ASP A 388 -23.99 -3.38 26.11
C ASP A 388 -24.46 -2.47 24.97
N ARG A 389 -23.63 -2.20 23.96
CA ARG A 389 -24.13 -1.54 22.74
C ARG A 389 -24.56 -2.57 21.70
N LYS A 390 -25.88 -2.72 21.56
CA LYS A 390 -26.55 -3.30 20.38
C LYS A 390 -25.79 -2.91 19.12
N MET A 391 -25.33 -3.94 18.42
CA MET A 391 -24.57 -3.89 17.17
C MET A 391 -25.27 -2.96 16.17
N SER A 392 -24.89 -1.69 16.12
CA SER A 392 -25.36 -0.76 15.10
C SER A 392 -24.81 -1.25 13.78
N HIS A 393 -25.68 -1.46 12.78
CA HIS A 393 -25.32 -1.87 11.42
C HIS A 393 -24.12 -1.08 10.92
N VAL A 394 -22.92 -1.67 11.03
CA VAL A 394 -21.75 -1.26 10.28
C VAL A 394 -22.10 -1.55 8.83
N SER A 395 -22.16 -0.53 7.98
CA SER A 395 -22.36 -0.76 6.55
C SER A 395 -21.16 -1.54 6.03
N ILE A 396 -21.28 -2.86 5.99
CA ILE A 396 -20.33 -3.77 5.38
C ILE A 396 -20.20 -3.30 3.93
N GLY A 397 -19.06 -2.72 3.58
CA GLY A 397 -18.78 -2.31 2.22
C GLY A 397 -18.70 -3.52 1.31
N LEU A 398 -18.76 -3.29 -0.01
CA LEU A 398 -18.68 -4.35 -1.01
C LEU A 398 -17.39 -5.19 -0.87
N PHE A 399 -16.32 -4.59 -0.36
CA PHE A 399 -15.05 -5.25 -0.10
C PHE A 399 -15.13 -6.21 1.09
N GLU A 400 -15.67 -5.76 2.22
CA GLU A 400 -15.92 -6.61 3.38
C GLU A 400 -16.93 -7.72 3.05
N PHE A 401 -17.93 -7.42 2.21
CA PHE A 401 -18.87 -8.40 1.68
C PHE A 401 -18.21 -9.44 0.77
N ILE A 402 -17.26 -9.04 -0.10
CA ILE A 402 -16.48 -9.96 -0.94
C ILE A 402 -15.59 -10.87 -0.07
N CYS A 403 -14.91 -10.32 0.94
CA CYS A 403 -14.13 -11.13 1.89
C CYS A 403 -15.02 -12.11 2.66
N LEU A 404 -16.19 -11.67 3.14
CA LEU A 404 -17.19 -12.52 3.79
C LEU A 404 -17.76 -13.59 2.85
N SER A 405 -18.04 -13.25 1.59
CA SER A 405 -18.63 -14.20 0.63
C SER A 405 -17.60 -15.21 0.11
N VAL A 406 -16.32 -14.85 0.00
CA VAL A 406 -15.24 -15.83 -0.24
C VAL A 406 -15.11 -16.80 0.95
N VAL A 407 -15.22 -16.30 2.19
CA VAL A 407 -15.24 -17.16 3.39
C VAL A 407 -16.48 -18.06 3.44
N LEU A 408 -17.65 -17.55 3.07
CA LEU A 408 -18.91 -18.31 3.11
C LEU A 408 -19.02 -19.35 1.99
N VAL A 409 -18.63 -19.02 0.76
CA VAL A 409 -18.70 -19.92 -0.41
C VAL A 409 -17.71 -21.08 -0.27
N PHE A 410 -16.52 -20.85 0.27
CA PHE A 410 -15.54 -21.92 0.46
C PHE A 410 -15.66 -22.63 1.82
N GLY A 411 -16.11 -21.93 2.86
CA GLY A 411 -16.41 -22.55 4.16
C GLY A 411 -17.54 -23.58 4.08
N SER A 412 -18.52 -23.38 3.20
CA SER A 412 -19.59 -24.35 2.95
C SER A 412 -19.13 -25.57 2.14
N ILE A 413 -18.05 -25.46 1.35
CA ILE A 413 -17.45 -26.60 0.64
C ILE A 413 -16.66 -27.51 1.60
N THR A 414 -16.06 -26.95 2.67
CA THR A 414 -15.34 -27.74 3.69
C THR A 414 -16.21 -28.32 4.80
N VAL A 415 -17.46 -27.87 4.93
CA VAL A 415 -18.40 -28.29 6.00
C VAL A 415 -19.54 -29.19 5.45
N GLY A 416 -19.56 -29.43 4.13
CA GLY A 416 -20.57 -30.24 3.45
C GLY A 416 -20.58 -31.73 3.84
N GLU A 417 -19.50 -32.29 4.37
CA GLU A 417 -19.45 -33.70 4.79
C GLU A 417 -19.81 -33.94 6.27
N GLN A 418 -19.89 -32.90 7.11
CA GLN A 418 -20.29 -33.05 8.52
C GLN A 418 -21.76 -32.72 8.79
N TYR A 419 -22.45 -32.04 7.86
CA TYR A 419 -23.88 -31.74 8.02
C TYR A 419 -24.79 -32.92 7.72
N GLN A 420 -24.35 -33.87 6.90
CA GLN A 420 -25.16 -35.03 6.52
C GLN A 420 -25.20 -36.09 7.63
N THR A 421 -24.11 -36.24 8.40
CA THR A 421 -24.06 -37.19 9.54
C THR A 421 -24.83 -36.70 10.77
N ILE A 422 -25.06 -35.38 10.91
CA ILE A 422 -25.82 -34.82 12.04
C ILE A 422 -27.33 -34.83 11.76
N LEU A 423 -27.76 -34.79 10.49
CA LEU A 423 -29.17 -34.86 10.10
C LEU A 423 -29.73 -36.29 10.01
N GLU A 424 -28.89 -37.33 10.05
CA GLU A 424 -29.33 -38.73 10.15
C GLU A 424 -29.38 -39.25 11.61
N ALA A 425 -28.98 -38.42 12.58
CA ALA A 425 -28.96 -38.75 14.02
C ALA A 425 -29.96 -37.94 14.87
N VAL A 426 -30.88 -37.22 14.24
CA VAL A 426 -32.08 -36.58 14.83
C VAL A 426 -33.29 -37.05 14.04
#